data_AF-A0A918HF78-F1
#
_entry.id   AF-A0A918HF78-F1
#
_cell.length_a   1.000
_cell.length_b   1.000
_cell.length_c   1.000
_cell.angle_alpha   90.00
_cell.angle_beta   90.00
_cell.angle_gamma   90.00
#
_symmetry.space_group_name_H-M   'P 1'
#
loop_
_entity.id
_entity.type
_entity.pdbx_description
1 polymer ?
#
loop_
_entity_poly.entity_id
_entity_poly.type
_entity_poly.pdbx_seq_one_letter_code
_entity_poly.pdbx_strand_id
1 'polypeptide(L)'
;MGTIEYTTPAKREVKIQSPSDEGCHRLPGGAYHVTNYTVDDIRLYANEECVLTEDGKDQSGRIGGESFYLGTQTSVEYTPGQSPWLSYSVVGGGG
;
A
#
# COMPACT_ATOMS: atom_id res chain seq x y z
N MET A 1 0.93 -5.66 15.20
CA MET A 1 1.75 -4.64 15.92
C MET A 1 2.90 -4.17 15.04
N GLY A 2 3.21 -2.87 15.01
CA GLY A 2 4.31 -2.30 14.23
C GLY A 2 3.93 -0.96 13.60
N THR A 3 4.69 -0.52 12.59
CA THR A 3 4.47 0.78 11.94
C THR A 3 4.50 0.66 10.42
N ILE A 4 3.65 1.42 9.75
CA ILE A 4 3.77 1.66 8.31
C ILE A 4 4.29 3.07 8.13
N GLU A 5 5.37 3.20 7.38
CA GLU A 5 5.96 4.49 7.05
C GLU A 5 5.81 4.72 5.55
N TYR A 6 5.37 5.91 5.17
CA TYR A 6 5.29 6.25 3.75
C TYR A 6 5.70 7.70 3.49
N THR A 7 6.27 7.91 2.31
CA THR A 7 6.66 9.23 1.83
C THR A 7 5.71 9.64 0.72
N THR A 8 5.14 10.83 0.80
CA THR A 8 4.29 11.38 -0.27
C THR A 8 5.12 11.87 -1.47
N PRO A 9 4.51 12.05 -2.66
CA PRO A 9 5.20 12.70 -3.79
C PRO A 9 5.77 14.09 -3.43
N ALA A 10 5.18 14.78 -2.45
CA ALA A 10 5.68 16.05 -1.92
C ALA A 10 6.84 15.89 -0.90
N LYS A 11 7.46 14.71 -0.82
CA LYS A 11 8.54 14.36 0.10
C LYS A 11 8.19 14.52 1.59
N ARG A 12 6.91 14.40 1.94
CA ARG A 12 6.47 14.40 3.33
C ARG A 12 6.42 12.96 3.83
N GLU A 13 7.14 12.68 4.89
CA GLU A 13 7.08 11.40 5.58
C GLU A 13 5.88 11.36 6.54
N VAL A 14 5.17 10.24 6.52
CA VAL A 14 4.02 9.96 7.37
C VAL A 14 4.20 8.59 8.00
N LYS A 15 3.98 8.53 9.31
CA LYS A 15 4.10 7.31 10.10
C LYS A 15 2.76 6.94 10.68
N ILE A 16 2.29 5.74 10.36
CA ILE A 16 1.09 5.12 10.90
C ILE A 16 1.52 4.13 11.97
N GLN A 17 1.12 4.37 13.22
CA GLN A 17 1.44 3.51 14.35
C GLN A 17 0.32 2.53 14.60
N SER A 18 0.67 1.25 14.80
CA SER A 18 -0.27 0.18 15.11
C SER A 18 -1.48 0.21 14.18
N PRO A 19 -1.27 0.04 12.85
CA PRO A 19 -2.38 0.02 11.91
C PRO A 19 -3.39 -1.06 12.33
N SER A 20 -4.67 -0.78 12.12
CA SER A 20 -5.73 -1.76 12.34
C SER A 20 -5.55 -2.93 11.37
N ASP A 21 -5.77 -4.14 11.84
CA ASP A 21 -5.63 -5.35 11.04
C ASP A 21 -6.83 -5.56 10.10
N GLU A 22 -7.89 -4.75 10.27
CA GLU A 22 -9.11 -4.82 9.49
C GLU A 22 -9.43 -3.51 8.76
N GLY A 23 -9.93 -3.66 7.54
CA GLY A 23 -10.53 -2.58 6.76
C GLY A 23 -9.62 -2.01 5.68
N CYS A 24 -10.09 -0.90 5.10
CA CYS A 24 -9.37 -0.11 4.12
C CYS A 24 -8.82 1.15 4.78
N HIS A 25 -7.53 1.40 4.58
CA HIS A 25 -6.84 2.55 5.15
C HIS A 25 -6.33 3.46 4.04
N ARG A 26 -6.79 4.70 4.01
CA ARG A 26 -6.32 5.69 3.06
C ARG A 26 -4.89 6.13 3.38
N LEU A 27 -4.17 6.52 2.34
CA LEU A 27 -2.85 7.15 2.39
C LEU A 27 -2.99 8.61 1.92
N PRO A 28 -3.36 9.55 2.80
CA PRO A 28 -3.54 10.94 2.42
C PRO A 28 -2.31 11.51 1.71
N GLY A 29 -2.56 12.15 0.56
CA GLY A 29 -1.51 12.70 -0.30
C GLY A 29 -0.84 11.68 -1.22
N GLY A 30 -1.23 10.41 -1.15
CA GLY A 30 -0.63 9.30 -1.88
C GLY A 30 0.76 8.95 -1.35
N ALA A 31 1.15 7.68 -1.50
CA ALA A 31 2.47 7.20 -1.14
C ALA A 31 3.32 6.94 -2.38
N TYR A 32 4.47 7.60 -2.40
CA TYR A 32 5.59 7.34 -3.30
C TYR A 32 6.38 6.11 -2.88
N HIS A 33 6.81 6.10 -1.63
CA HIS A 33 7.55 5.01 -1.00
C HIS A 33 6.75 4.54 0.20
N VAL A 34 6.57 3.23 0.36
CA VAL A 34 5.95 2.62 1.53
C VAL A 34 6.89 1.57 2.09
N THR A 35 7.12 1.63 3.41
CA THR A 35 7.83 0.60 4.16
C THR A 35 6.89 -0.02 5.20
N ASN A 36 6.80 -1.35 5.18
CA ASN A 36 6.01 -2.11 6.12
C ASN A 36 6.90 -2.65 7.25
N TYR A 37 6.90 -1.99 8.41
CA TYR A 37 7.55 -2.49 9.63
C TYR A 37 6.56 -3.19 10.56
N THR A 38 5.43 -3.67 10.03
CA THR A 38 4.48 -4.49 10.80
C THR A 38 4.85 -5.97 10.70
N VAL A 39 4.20 -6.77 11.54
CA VAL A 39 4.28 -8.24 11.52
C VAL A 39 3.28 -8.86 10.54
N ASP A 40 2.46 -8.04 9.88
CA ASP A 40 1.44 -8.47 8.93
C ASP A 40 1.78 -7.99 7.53
N ASP A 41 1.41 -8.78 6.53
CA ASP A 41 1.55 -8.37 5.15
C ASP A 41 0.42 -7.42 4.76
N ILE A 42 0.72 -6.44 3.90
CA ILE A 42 -0.26 -5.47 3.42
C ILE A 42 -0.40 -5.53 1.91
N ARG A 43 -1.56 -5.11 1.41
CA ARG A 43 -1.78 -4.85 -0.01
C ARG A 43 -1.99 -3.37 -0.22
N LEU A 44 -1.22 -2.78 -1.11
CA LEU A 44 -1.33 -1.39 -1.55
C LEU A 44 -2.25 -1.30 -2.77
N TYR A 45 -2.95 -0.17 -2.92
CA TYR A 45 -3.86 0.10 -4.02
C TYR A 45 -3.66 1.50 -4.58
N ALA A 46 -3.77 1.66 -5.90
CA ALA A 46 -3.74 2.95 -6.57
C ALA A 46 -5.08 3.74 -6.52
N ASN A 47 -6.07 3.26 -5.76
CA ASN A 47 -7.34 3.95 -5.49
C ASN A 47 -7.56 4.10 -3.98
N GLU A 48 -8.48 4.98 -3.56
CA GLU A 48 -8.74 5.25 -2.13
C GLU A 48 -9.64 4.21 -1.45
N GLU A 49 -10.21 3.27 -2.21
CA GLU A 49 -11.30 2.39 -1.74
C GLU A 49 -10.83 0.97 -1.45
N CYS A 50 -9.54 0.67 -1.64
CA CYS A 50 -8.96 -0.69 -1.52
C CYS A 50 -9.66 -1.70 -2.45
N VAL A 51 -10.16 -1.21 -3.58
CA VAL A 51 -10.88 -2.03 -4.57
C VAL A 51 -9.90 -2.49 -5.63
N LEU A 52 -9.98 -3.76 -6.02
CA LEU A 52 -9.39 -4.20 -7.27
C LEU A 52 -10.35 -3.77 -8.38
N THR A 53 -10.10 -2.66 -9.06
CA THR A 53 -10.98 -2.16 -10.14
C THR A 53 -10.72 -2.93 -11.44
N GLU A 54 -11.66 -3.06 -12.36
CA GLU A 54 -11.38 -3.80 -13.61
C GLU A 54 -10.36 -3.09 -14.54
N ASP A 55 -10.02 -1.82 -14.33
CA ASP A 55 -9.27 -1.03 -15.32
C ASP A 55 -7.74 -0.97 -15.16
N GLY A 56 -7.13 -1.72 -14.25
CA GLY A 56 -5.66 -1.77 -14.15
C GLY A 56 -5.05 -3.04 -14.75
N LYS A 57 -3.77 -3.02 -15.08
CA LYS A 57 -2.99 -4.26 -15.16
C LYS A 57 -2.30 -4.40 -13.82
N ASP A 58 -2.58 -5.45 -13.06
CA ASP A 58 -1.69 -5.81 -11.98
C ASP A 58 -0.31 -6.19 -12.57
N GLN A 59 0.75 -6.16 -11.76
CA GLN A 59 2.09 -6.57 -12.17
C GLN A 59 2.18 -8.08 -12.54
N SER A 60 1.06 -8.81 -12.47
CA SER A 60 0.92 -10.22 -12.89
C SER A 60 0.23 -10.39 -14.25
N GLY A 61 -0.20 -9.29 -14.90
CA GLY A 61 -0.88 -9.32 -16.19
C GLY A 61 -2.38 -9.62 -16.11
N ARG A 62 -3.01 -9.55 -14.93
CA ARG A 62 -4.46 -9.63 -14.76
C ARG A 62 -5.09 -8.23 -14.73
N ILE A 63 -6.33 -8.18 -15.22
CA ILE A 63 -7.19 -7.00 -15.32
C ILE A 63 -7.70 -6.70 -13.89
N GLY A 64 -7.39 -5.51 -13.37
CA GLY A 64 -7.30 -5.20 -11.94
C GLY A 64 -6.48 -3.91 -11.66
N GLY A 65 -7.05 -2.84 -11.11
CA GLY A 65 -6.36 -1.61 -10.66
C GLY A 65 -5.04 -1.94 -9.98
N GLU A 66 -3.98 -1.17 -10.28
CA GLU A 66 -2.63 -1.48 -9.77
C GLU A 66 -2.68 -1.69 -8.26
N SER A 67 -2.39 -2.93 -7.84
CA SER A 67 -2.23 -3.30 -6.45
C SER A 67 -0.91 -4.03 -6.28
N PHE A 68 -0.34 -3.91 -5.08
CA PHE A 68 0.96 -4.49 -4.79
C PHE A 68 0.96 -5.17 -3.44
N TYR A 69 1.48 -6.39 -3.40
CA TYR A 69 1.66 -7.12 -2.15
C TYR A 69 2.98 -6.69 -1.51
N LEU A 70 2.90 -6.14 -0.30
CA LEU A 70 4.07 -5.69 0.45
C LEU A 70 4.21 -6.51 1.73
N GLY A 71 5.22 -7.37 1.74
CA GLY A 71 5.51 -8.25 2.88
C GLY A 71 6.04 -7.50 4.09
N THR A 72 6.06 -8.17 5.23
CA THR A 72 6.72 -7.69 6.45
C THR A 72 8.18 -7.31 6.22
N GLN A 73 8.61 -6.21 6.82
CA GLN A 73 9.98 -5.67 6.74
C GLN A 73 10.47 -5.39 5.30
N THR A 74 9.55 -5.18 4.36
CA THR A 74 9.87 -4.80 2.99
C THR A 74 9.39 -3.40 2.66
N SER A 75 9.92 -2.83 1.57
CA SER A 75 9.46 -1.56 1.04
C SER A 75 9.27 -1.59 -0.47
N VAL A 76 8.48 -0.65 -0.97
CA VAL A 76 8.21 -0.48 -2.40
C VAL A 76 8.08 1.00 -2.73
N GLU A 77 8.57 1.36 -3.92
CA GLU A 77 8.32 2.66 -4.54
C GLU A 77 7.41 2.48 -5.75
N TYR A 78 6.52 3.43 -6.04
CA TYR A 78 5.87 3.44 -7.34
C TYR A 78 6.89 3.81 -8.43
N THR A 79 6.77 3.21 -9.60
CA THR A 79 7.69 3.52 -10.71
C THR A 79 7.26 4.79 -11.46
N PRO A 80 8.18 5.62 -11.97
CA PRO A 80 7.82 6.80 -12.76
C PRO A 80 6.88 6.44 -13.92
N GLY A 81 5.69 7.03 -13.93
CA GLY A 81 4.61 6.70 -14.88
C GLY A 81 3.42 5.95 -14.26
N GLN A 82 3.57 5.44 -13.03
CA GLN A 82 2.49 4.89 -12.22
C GLN A 82 1.83 5.94 -11.33
N SER A 83 0.61 5.63 -10.89
CA SER A 83 -0.08 6.44 -9.88
C SER A 83 0.47 6.14 -8.49
N PRO A 84 0.45 7.11 -7.56
CA PRO A 84 0.81 6.85 -6.18
C PRO A 84 -0.15 5.84 -5.53
N TRP A 85 0.32 5.16 -4.49
CA TRP A 85 -0.55 4.31 -3.68
C TRP A 85 -1.47 5.18 -2.83
N LEU A 86 -2.78 5.02 -2.96
CA LEU A 86 -3.78 5.86 -2.32
C LEU A 86 -4.44 5.18 -1.11
N SER A 87 -4.37 3.85 -1.02
CA SER A 87 -4.81 3.12 0.16
C SER A 87 -4.07 1.81 0.35
N TYR A 88 -4.25 1.19 1.52
CA TYR A 88 -3.79 -0.16 1.81
C TYR A 88 -4.84 -0.92 2.63
N SER A 89 -4.78 -2.25 2.55
CA SER A 89 -5.46 -3.16 3.47
C SER A 89 -4.45 -4.13 4.05
N VAL A 90 -4.72 -4.59 5.27
CA VAL A 90 -3.94 -5.67 5.89
C VAL A 90 -4.45 -7.00 5.35
N VAL A 91 -3.55 -7.84 4.87
CA VAL A 91 -3.86 -9.18 4.33
C VAL A 91 -3.76 -10.24 5.44
N GLY A 92 -2.95 -9.96 6.46
CA GLY A 92 -2.64 -10.84 7.58
C GLY A 92 -1.28 -11.51 7.42
N GLY A 93 -0.56 -11.71 8.53
CA GLY A 93 0.66 -12.51 8.60
C GLY A 93 0.37 -13.95 9.02
N GLY A 94 0.90 -14.92 8.28
CA GLY A 94 0.79 -16.34 8.60
C GLY A 94 1.39 -16.66 9.98
N GLY A 95 0.53 -17.13 10.89
CA GLY A 95 0.91 -17.98 12.04
C GLY A 95 0.70 -19.44 11.70
#